data_AF-A0A2V5JYM8-F1
#
_entry.id   AF-A0A2V5JYM8-F1
#
_cell.length_a   1.000
_cell.length_b   1.000
_cell.length_c   1.000
_cell.angle_alpha   90.00
_cell.angle_beta   90.00
_cell.angle_gamma   90.00
#
_symmetry.space_group_name_H-M   'P 1'
#
loop_
_entity.id
_entity.type
_entity.pdbx_description
1 polymer ?
#
loop_
_entity_poly.entity_id
_entity_poly.type
_entity_poly.pdbx_seq_one_letter_code
_entity_poly.pdbx_strand_id
1 'polypeptide(L)' 'MTESNAYNAETNEQQLPVGKNEDVEYSEMLADAADREAAERAEAADNRQENG' A
#
# COMPACT_ATOMS: atom_id res chain seq x y z
N MET A 1 6.25 44.50 5.49
CA MET A 1 6.28 43.22 6.22
C MET A 1 5.01 42.47 5.90
N THR A 2 5.10 41.47 5.03
CA THR A 2 4.21 40.30 5.06
C THR A 2 5.06 39.16 4.54
N GLU A 3 5.50 38.34 5.48
CA GLU A 3 6.38 37.20 5.27
C GLU A 3 5.72 36.22 4.31
N SER A 4 6.43 35.90 3.24
CA SER A 4 6.17 34.75 2.39
C SER A 4 6.44 33.50 3.22
N ASN A 5 5.42 32.96 3.86
CA ASN A 5 5.49 31.68 4.54
C ASN A 5 5.48 30.58 3.47
N ALA A 6 6.61 30.40 2.80
CA ALA A 6 6.88 29.22 1.99
C ALA A 6 6.97 28.05 2.97
N TYR A 7 5.85 27.34 3.14
CA TYR A 7 5.84 26.03 3.75
C TYR A 7 6.66 25.12 2.83
N ASN A 8 7.96 25.11 3.04
CA ASN A 8 8.83 24.03 2.59
C ASN A 8 8.38 22.79 3.37
N ALA A 9 7.33 22.15 2.85
CA ALA A 9 7.10 20.74 3.12
C ALA A 9 8.25 20.01 2.44
N GLU A 10 9.41 19.99 3.10
CA GLU A 10 10.37 18.91 2.93
C GLU A 10 9.60 17.66 3.32
N THR A 11 8.93 17.05 2.34
CA THR A 11 8.44 15.71 2.44
C THR A 11 9.67 14.88 2.69
N ASN A 12 9.92 14.57 3.96
CA ASN A 12 10.67 13.39 4.33
C ASN A 12 9.86 12.22 3.77
N GLU A 13 9.95 11.99 2.46
CA GLU A 13 9.62 10.75 1.79
C GLU A 13 10.67 9.74 2.24
N GLN A 14 10.71 9.50 3.55
CA GLN A 14 11.33 8.30 4.09
C GLN A 14 10.71 7.18 3.28
N GLN A 15 11.54 6.39 2.60
CA GLN A 15 11.10 5.21 1.89
C GLN A 15 10.54 4.26 2.95
N LEU A 16 9.26 4.46 3.28
CA LEU A 16 8.56 3.65 4.25
C LEU A 16 8.44 2.25 3.65
N PRO A 17 8.50 1.20 4.49
CA PRO A 17 8.21 -0.15 4.03
C PRO A 17 6.84 -0.17 3.33
N VAL A 18 6.80 -0.77 2.14
CA VAL A 18 5.55 -1.03 1.44
C VAL A 18 4.92 -2.25 2.11
N GLY A 19 3.67 -2.12 2.55
CA GLY A 19 2.91 -3.26 3.10
C GLY A 19 2.56 -4.25 2.00
N LYS A 20 2.47 -5.53 2.36
CA LYS A 20 2.15 -6.63 1.46
C LYS A 20 0.83 -7.29 1.84
N ASN A 21 0.21 -8.00 0.90
CA ASN A 21 -0.99 -8.78 1.18
C ASN A 21 -0.74 -9.85 2.25
N GLU A 22 0.48 -10.41 2.32
CA GLU A 22 0.93 -11.38 3.33
C GLU A 22 0.99 -10.83 4.76
N ASP A 23 0.97 -9.51 4.95
CA ASP A 23 0.94 -8.90 6.29
C ASP A 23 -0.39 -9.18 7.02
N VAL A 24 -1.40 -9.66 6.30
CA VAL A 24 -2.71 -10.04 6.82
C VAL A 24 -3.00 -11.50 6.50
N GLU A 25 -3.42 -12.26 7.51
CA GLU A 25 -3.73 -13.68 7.34
C GLU A 25 -5.03 -13.89 6.55
N TYR A 26 -4.94 -14.70 5.49
CA TYR A 26 -6.07 -15.09 4.66
C TYR A 26 -6.58 -16.49 5.04
N SER A 27 -7.90 -16.63 5.21
CA SER A 27 -8.54 -17.89 5.59
C SER A 27 -9.44 -18.42 4.46
N GLU A 28 -8.93 -19.37 3.68
CA GLU A 28 -9.68 -19.97 2.56
C GLU A 28 -11.01 -20.62 3.00
N MET A 29 -11.07 -21.15 4.22
CA MET A 29 -12.29 -21.78 4.74
C MET A 29 -13.40 -20.76 5.05
N LEU A 30 -13.03 -19.51 5.37
CA LEU A 30 -13.97 -18.43 5.68
C LEU A 30 -14.21 -17.50 4.49
N ALA A 31 -13.36 -17.58 3.48
CA ALA A 31 -13.39 -16.73 2.30
C ALA A 31 -14.57 -17.05 1.39
N ASP A 32 -15.27 -15.99 0.97
CA ASP A 32 -16.27 -16.08 -0.08
C ASP A 32 -15.66 -15.83 -1.48
N ALA A 33 -16.51 -15.63 -2.48
CA ALA A 33 -16.03 -15.35 -3.84
C ALA A 33 -15.37 -13.97 -3.98
N ALA A 34 -15.83 -12.98 -3.21
CA ALA A 34 -15.25 -11.64 -3.22
C ALA A 34 -13.90 -11.62 -2.50
N ASP A 35 -13.76 -12.37 -1.40
CA ASP A 35 -12.49 -12.48 -0.68
C ASP A 35 -11.39 -13.08 -1.55
N ARG A 36 -11.71 -14.11 -2.33
CA ARG A 36 -10.78 -14.72 -3.30
C ARG A 36 -10.34 -13.73 -4.37
N GLU A 37 -11.28 -13.01 -4.96
CA GLU A 37 -10.98 -12.00 -5.98
C GLU A 37 -10.15 -10.83 -5.40
N ALA A 38 -10.37 -10.48 -4.13
CA ALA A 38 -9.59 -9.47 -3.43
C ALA A 38 -8.14 -9.95 -3.20
N ALA A 39 -7.94 -11.21 -2.79
CA ALA A 39 -6.62 -11.81 -2.61
C ALA A 39 -5.82 -11.82 -3.92
N GLU A 40 -6.43 -12.24 -5.04
CA GLU A 40 -5.81 -12.22 -6.38
C GLU A 40 -5.40 -10.81 -6.81
N ARG A 41 -6.27 -9.81 -6.58
CA ARG A 41 -5.97 -8.41 -6.89
C ARG A 41 -4.85 -7.85 -6.04
N ALA A 42 -4.79 -8.21 -4.76
CA ALA A 42 -3.76 -7.77 -3.84
C ALA A 42 -2.39 -8.35 -4.24
N GLU A 43 -2.32 -9.65 -4.53
CA GLU A 43 -1.10 -10.30 -5.04
C GLU A 43 -0.62 -9.65 -6.35
N ALA A 44 -1.53 -9.35 -7.27
CA ALA A 44 -1.18 -8.65 -8.50
C ALA A 44 -0.68 -7.22 -8.25
N ALA A 45 -1.15 -6.54 -7.21
CA ALA A 45 -0.70 -5.20 -6.84
C ALA A 45 0.71 -5.23 -6.25
N ASP A 46 0.98 -6.16 -5.34
CA ASP A 46 2.29 -6.35 -4.74
C ASP A 46 3.33 -6.67 -5.81
N ASN A 47 3.02 -7.59 -6.73
CA ASN A 47 3.86 -7.92 -7.87
C ASN A 47 4.19 -6.70 -8.74
N ARG A 48 3.24 -5.77 -8.94
CA ARG A 48 3.51 -4.53 -9.68
C ARG A 48 4.40 -3.56 -8.90
N GLN A 49 4.29 -3.53 -7.58
CA GLN A 49 5.09 -2.65 -6.73
C GLN A 49 6.53 -3.17 -6.57
N GLU A 50 6.73 -4.49 -6.55
CA GLU A 50 8.06 -5.09 -6.44
C GLU A 50 8.86 -5.08 -7.75
N ASN A 51 8.17 -5.18 -8.90
CA ASN A 51 8.79 -5.25 -10.22
C ASN A 51 8.79 -3.90 -10.98
N GLY A 52 8.43 -2.81 -10.30
CA GLY A 52 8.36 -1.45 -10.85
C GLY A 52 9.69 -0.74 -10.97
#